data_AF-A0A3A6KJT3-F1
#
_entry.id   AF-A0A3A6KJT3-F1
#
_cell.length_a   1.000
_cell.length_b   1.000
_cell.length_c   1.000
_cell.angle_alpha   90.00
_cell.angle_beta   90.00
_cell.angle_gamma   90.00
#
_symmetry.space_group_name_H-M   'P 1'
#
loop_
_entity.id
_entity.type
_entity.pdbx_description
1 polymer ?
#
loop_
_entity_poly.entity_id
_entity_poly.type
_entity_poly.pdbx_seq_one_letter_code
_entity_poly.pdbx_strand_id
1 'polypeptide(L)'
;MIEWQFEHFKTFTPYEIMQQAAAALSLYEGENTDGANPKMGKLTDELTINTGHPAWMPDRDNGNLRVNTEGSVFRNKARLFSAFYICVPPDLLKNEGYGKQVMLTDFGHSLARGEISESEFYEYIVKKFQYPHLAYSDYEEWVNSGSTIRPLLLIIKSLVKIFENAGRNAAYITSFEVYKYLQPLTDENCDKAVEEILDARAKGISDSVTGDTIRKINEMLAFLAIAGYVYIDSTEPGADRYWLNLIMKHPKEKTLFYLCRSAGGAGTGTKKTSVNVLDIYKSMWEE
;
A
#
# COMPACT_ATOMS: atom_id res chain seq x y z
N MET A 1 -17.63 12.00 6.42
CA MET A 1 -16.21 11.60 6.34
C MET A 1 -16.18 10.41 5.43
N ILE A 2 -15.48 10.51 4.29
CA ILE A 2 -15.40 9.40 3.34
C ILE A 2 -14.34 8.43 3.86
N GLU A 3 -14.69 7.15 3.98
CA GLU A 3 -13.76 6.14 4.51
C GLU A 3 -12.65 5.84 3.50
N TRP A 4 -11.44 5.67 4.01
CA TRP A 4 -10.30 5.25 3.20
C TRP A 4 -10.40 3.76 2.89
N GLN A 5 -10.65 3.43 1.62
CA GLN A 5 -10.65 2.07 1.12
C GLN A 5 -9.25 1.57 0.79
N PHE A 6 -8.78 0.53 1.46
CA PHE A 6 -7.52 -0.13 1.10
C PHE A 6 -7.72 -1.63 1.21
N GLU A 7 -7.53 -2.39 0.15
CA GLU A 7 -7.64 -3.85 0.25
C GLU A 7 -6.24 -4.42 0.44
N HIS A 8 -5.85 -4.58 1.70
CA HIS A 8 -4.59 -5.20 2.07
C HIS A 8 -4.85 -6.51 2.77
N PHE A 9 -4.66 -7.58 2.03
CA PHE A 9 -4.41 -8.85 2.66
C PHE A 9 -2.91 -8.88 2.94
N LYS A 10 -2.49 -8.76 4.21
CA LYS A 10 -1.06 -8.73 4.61
C LYS A 10 -0.23 -9.84 3.97
N THR A 11 -0.89 -10.92 3.56
CA THR A 11 -0.30 -12.09 2.94
C THR A 11 -0.14 -12.01 1.42
N PHE A 12 -0.77 -11.05 0.72
CA PHE A 12 -0.64 -10.90 -0.72
C PHE A 12 0.25 -9.73 -1.14
N THR A 13 0.39 -8.71 -0.30
CA THR A 13 1.07 -7.45 -0.63
C THR A 13 2.61 -7.44 -0.60
N PRO A 14 3.32 -8.47 -0.11
CA PRO A 14 4.76 -8.58 -0.35
C PRO A 14 5.10 -8.55 -1.84
N TYR A 15 6.20 -7.87 -2.17
CA TYR A 15 6.67 -7.69 -3.55
C TYR A 15 6.83 -9.03 -4.29
N GLU A 16 7.42 -10.05 -3.66
CA GLU A 16 7.66 -11.34 -4.30
C GLU A 16 6.34 -12.00 -4.73
N ILE A 17 5.29 -11.82 -3.94
CA ILE A 17 3.97 -12.38 -4.24
C ILE A 17 3.30 -11.58 -5.35
N MET A 18 3.32 -10.24 -5.28
CA MET A 18 2.72 -9.37 -6.30
C MET A 18 3.42 -9.48 -7.65
N GLN A 19 4.76 -9.62 -7.65
CA GLN A 19 5.56 -9.78 -8.86
C GLN A 19 5.23 -11.11 -9.56
N GLN A 20 5.20 -12.21 -8.82
CA GLN A 20 4.82 -13.52 -9.35
C GLN A 20 3.35 -13.55 -9.79
N ALA A 21 2.47 -12.87 -9.07
CA ALA A 21 1.07 -12.73 -9.48
C ALA A 21 0.93 -11.94 -10.79
N ALA A 22 1.66 -10.83 -10.96
CA ALA A 22 1.70 -10.07 -12.21
C ALA A 22 2.22 -10.92 -13.37
N ALA A 23 3.27 -11.72 -13.15
CA ALA A 23 3.79 -12.66 -14.13
C ALA A 23 2.71 -13.67 -14.58
N ALA A 24 2.00 -14.29 -13.64
CA ALA A 24 0.90 -15.20 -13.95
C ALA A 24 -0.23 -14.48 -14.72
N LEU A 25 -0.66 -13.30 -14.26
CA LEU A 25 -1.69 -12.51 -14.92
C LEU A 25 -1.34 -12.17 -16.38
N SER A 26 -0.07 -11.87 -16.65
CA SER A 26 0.39 -11.52 -18.01
C SER A 26 0.21 -12.65 -19.03
N LEU A 27 0.19 -13.91 -18.58
CA LEU A 27 -0.02 -15.07 -19.46
C LEU A 27 -1.49 -15.20 -19.93
N TYR A 28 -2.41 -14.52 -19.25
CA TYR A 28 -3.85 -14.60 -19.49
C TYR A 28 -4.43 -13.26 -19.97
N GLU A 29 -3.59 -12.32 -20.39
CA GLU A 29 -4.06 -11.03 -20.91
C GLU A 29 -4.98 -11.19 -22.13
N GLY A 30 -6.06 -10.40 -22.15
CA GLY A 30 -7.14 -10.49 -23.16
C GLY A 30 -8.16 -11.59 -22.88
N GLU A 31 -7.92 -12.48 -21.92
CA GLU A 31 -8.90 -13.52 -21.57
C GLU A 31 -10.05 -12.94 -20.75
N ASN A 32 -11.28 -13.40 -21.03
CA ASN A 32 -12.45 -13.02 -20.25
C ASN A 32 -12.33 -13.51 -18.80
N THR A 33 -12.64 -12.64 -17.84
CA THR A 33 -12.53 -12.91 -16.39
C THR A 33 -13.69 -13.72 -15.79
N ASP A 34 -14.66 -14.14 -16.62
CA ASP A 34 -15.81 -14.94 -16.20
C ASP A 34 -15.37 -16.27 -15.55
N GLY A 35 -16.07 -16.67 -14.48
CA GLY A 35 -15.82 -17.94 -13.77
C GLY A 35 -16.11 -19.17 -14.63
N ALA A 36 -16.94 -19.04 -15.67
CA ALA A 36 -17.15 -20.10 -16.66
C ALA A 36 -15.95 -20.31 -17.60
N ASN A 37 -15.00 -19.37 -17.68
CA ASN A 37 -13.82 -19.51 -18.52
C ASN A 37 -12.84 -20.52 -17.88
N PRO A 38 -12.57 -21.68 -18.51
CA PRO A 38 -11.67 -22.69 -17.94
C PRO A 38 -10.24 -22.18 -17.75
N LYS A 39 -9.82 -21.13 -18.48
CA LYS A 39 -8.51 -20.49 -18.29
C LYS A 39 -8.41 -19.72 -16.97
N MET A 40 -9.51 -19.25 -16.40
CA MET A 40 -9.49 -18.61 -15.07
C MET A 40 -9.22 -19.63 -13.95
N GLY A 41 -9.65 -20.88 -14.13
CA GLY A 41 -9.26 -21.99 -13.26
C GLY A 41 -7.73 -22.20 -13.29
N LYS A 42 -7.16 -22.28 -14.50
CA LYS A 42 -5.69 -22.44 -14.66
C LYS A 42 -4.90 -21.25 -14.11
N LEU A 43 -5.36 -20.02 -14.35
CA LEU A 43 -4.76 -18.84 -13.74
C LEU A 43 -4.76 -18.93 -12.21
N THR A 44 -5.84 -19.43 -11.61
CA THR A 44 -5.93 -19.62 -10.15
C THR A 44 -4.90 -20.62 -9.64
N ASP A 45 -4.74 -21.74 -10.36
CA ASP A 45 -3.74 -22.76 -10.04
C ASP A 45 -2.32 -22.19 -10.16
N GLU A 46 -2.03 -21.46 -11.23
CA GLU A 46 -0.74 -20.80 -11.44
C GLU A 46 -0.43 -19.74 -10.38
N LEU A 47 -1.41 -18.91 -10.01
CA LEU A 47 -1.27 -17.95 -8.92
C LEU A 47 -0.92 -18.68 -7.62
N THR A 48 -1.60 -19.77 -7.31
CA THR A 48 -1.35 -20.56 -6.10
C THR A 48 0.05 -21.18 -6.10
N ILE A 49 0.47 -21.78 -7.23
CA ILE A 49 1.77 -22.43 -7.37
C ILE A 49 2.91 -21.40 -7.32
N ASN A 50 2.81 -20.33 -8.10
CA ASN A 50 3.91 -19.37 -8.28
C ASN A 50 4.12 -18.46 -7.07
N THR A 51 3.06 -18.19 -6.32
CA THR A 51 3.14 -17.34 -5.12
C THR A 51 3.29 -18.14 -3.83
N GLY A 52 3.08 -19.47 -3.88
CA GLY A 52 3.03 -20.33 -2.70
C GLY A 52 1.87 -20.01 -1.75
N HIS A 53 0.86 -19.26 -2.22
CA HIS A 53 -0.23 -18.77 -1.38
C HIS A 53 -1.58 -19.40 -1.79
N PRO A 54 -2.27 -20.17 -0.92
CA PRO A 54 -3.49 -20.90 -1.30
C PRO A 54 -4.74 -20.03 -1.42
N ALA A 55 -4.82 -18.90 -0.70
CA ALA A 55 -6.07 -18.14 -0.59
C ALA A 55 -6.39 -17.18 -1.76
N TRP A 56 -5.90 -17.44 -2.97
CA TRP A 56 -6.35 -16.70 -4.17
C TRP A 56 -7.84 -16.94 -4.46
N MET A 57 -8.35 -18.10 -4.02
CA MET A 57 -9.76 -18.38 -3.83
C MET A 57 -10.12 -18.50 -2.34
N PRO A 58 -11.33 -18.10 -1.92
CA PRO A 58 -11.81 -18.36 -0.57
C PRO A 58 -12.07 -19.86 -0.36
N ASP A 59 -11.64 -20.41 0.77
CA ASP A 59 -12.03 -21.76 1.21
C ASP A 59 -13.54 -21.81 1.40
N ARG A 60 -14.21 -22.73 0.69
CA ARG A 60 -15.66 -22.95 0.79
C ARG A 60 -15.94 -24.35 1.33
N ASP A 61 -15.62 -24.55 2.60
CA ASP A 61 -15.96 -25.75 3.38
C ASP A 61 -17.46 -25.78 3.77
N ASN A 62 -18.35 -25.61 2.79
CA ASN A 62 -19.78 -25.88 2.97
C ASN A 62 -20.18 -26.97 1.97
N GLY A 63 -20.45 -28.17 2.49
CA GLY A 63 -20.72 -29.43 1.80
C GLY A 63 -21.94 -29.49 0.87
N ASN A 64 -22.09 -28.53 -0.04
CA ASN A 64 -22.95 -28.61 -1.20
C ASN A 64 -22.07 -28.64 -2.46
N LEU A 65 -21.55 -29.83 -2.76
CA LEU A 65 -20.86 -30.20 -4.00
C LEU A 65 -21.84 -30.24 -5.19
N ARG A 66 -22.41 -29.09 -5.53
CA ARG A 66 -22.76 -28.79 -6.92
C ARG A 66 -21.74 -27.77 -7.39
N VAL A 67 -20.79 -28.27 -8.19
CA VAL A 67 -19.75 -27.55 -8.94
C VAL A 67 -20.07 -26.06 -9.03
N ASN A 68 -19.33 -25.25 -8.28
CA ASN A 68 -19.54 -23.81 -8.25
C ASN A 68 -18.85 -23.20 -9.47
N THR A 69 -19.59 -23.09 -10.59
CA THR A 69 -19.19 -22.41 -11.82
C THR A 69 -18.98 -20.88 -11.67
N GLU A 70 -18.99 -20.32 -10.44
CA GLU A 70 -19.06 -18.87 -10.20
C GLU A 70 -17.93 -18.24 -9.36
N GLY A 71 -16.85 -18.96 -9.06
CA GLY A 71 -15.70 -18.40 -8.36
C GLY A 71 -14.52 -18.14 -9.30
N SER A 72 -14.31 -16.90 -9.76
CA SER A 72 -13.04 -16.51 -10.41
C SER A 72 -12.19 -15.67 -9.46
N VAL A 73 -10.86 -15.73 -9.61
CA VAL A 73 -9.93 -14.87 -8.85
C VAL A 73 -10.29 -13.40 -9.03
N PHE A 74 -10.71 -12.98 -10.22
CA PHE A 74 -11.10 -11.60 -10.47
C PHE A 74 -12.36 -11.16 -9.71
N ARG A 75 -13.29 -12.08 -9.40
CA ARG A 75 -14.41 -11.74 -8.51
C ARG A 75 -13.93 -11.36 -7.10
N ASN A 76 -12.84 -11.96 -6.62
CA ASN A 76 -12.38 -11.83 -5.24
C ASN A 76 -11.20 -10.88 -5.05
N LYS A 77 -10.32 -10.77 -6.06
CA LYS A 77 -9.01 -10.11 -5.98
C LYS A 77 -8.77 -9.10 -7.09
N ALA A 78 -9.71 -8.87 -8.03
CA ALA A 78 -9.52 -7.83 -9.05
C ALA A 78 -9.26 -6.45 -8.43
N ARG A 79 -9.93 -6.15 -7.31
CA ARG A 79 -9.72 -4.90 -6.57
C ARG A 79 -8.33 -4.77 -6.01
N LEU A 80 -7.74 -5.86 -5.50
CA LEU A 80 -6.35 -5.88 -5.05
C LEU A 80 -5.39 -5.53 -6.20
N PHE A 81 -5.51 -6.21 -7.33
CA PHE A 81 -4.65 -5.95 -8.50
C PHE A 81 -4.85 -4.54 -9.05
N SER A 82 -6.09 -4.05 -9.07
CA SER A 82 -6.41 -2.71 -9.58
C SER A 82 -5.97 -1.60 -8.62
N ALA A 83 -6.12 -1.82 -7.30
CA ALA A 83 -5.67 -0.89 -6.26
C ALA A 83 -4.15 -0.71 -6.28
N PHE A 84 -3.41 -1.73 -6.70
CA PHE A 84 -1.94 -1.68 -6.83
C PHE A 84 -1.49 -1.38 -8.27
N TYR A 85 -2.41 -0.87 -9.11
CA TYR A 85 -2.13 -0.47 -10.49
C TYR A 85 -1.55 -1.60 -11.36
N ILE A 86 -1.74 -2.87 -11.01
CA ILE A 86 -1.25 -4.01 -11.80
C ILE A 86 -2.19 -4.27 -12.98
N CYS A 87 -3.50 -4.27 -12.72
CA CYS A 87 -4.53 -4.45 -13.74
C CYS A 87 -5.40 -3.22 -13.90
N VAL A 88 -5.94 -3.04 -15.11
CA VAL A 88 -6.99 -2.06 -15.37
C VAL A 88 -8.27 -2.52 -14.65
N PRO A 89 -8.94 -1.64 -13.86
CA PRO A 89 -10.24 -1.94 -13.28
C PRO A 89 -11.25 -2.45 -14.31
N PRO A 90 -11.90 -3.60 -14.09
CA PRO A 90 -12.85 -4.17 -15.06
C PRO A 90 -14.02 -3.25 -15.43
N ASP A 91 -14.39 -2.33 -14.54
CA ASP A 91 -15.47 -1.37 -14.80
C ASP A 91 -15.06 -0.26 -15.79
N LEU A 92 -13.76 0.07 -15.87
CA LEU A 92 -13.24 0.99 -16.91
C LEU A 92 -13.24 0.35 -18.29
N LEU A 93 -12.89 -0.94 -18.38
CA LEU A 93 -12.84 -1.67 -19.64
C LEU A 93 -14.19 -1.61 -20.39
N LYS A 94 -15.29 -1.71 -19.65
CA LYS A 94 -16.64 -1.62 -20.22
C LYS A 94 -16.94 -0.26 -20.87
N ASN A 95 -16.45 0.83 -20.30
CA ASN A 95 -16.70 2.18 -20.81
C ASN A 95 -15.98 2.44 -22.13
N GLU A 96 -14.89 1.72 -22.41
CA GLU A 96 -14.13 1.80 -23.66
C GLU A 96 -14.55 0.73 -24.69
N GLY A 97 -15.64 -0.01 -24.42
CA GLY A 97 -16.15 -1.04 -25.33
C GLY A 97 -15.40 -2.38 -25.25
N TYR A 98 -14.51 -2.55 -24.28
CA TYR A 98 -13.88 -3.84 -24.01
C TYR A 98 -14.77 -4.73 -23.13
N GLY A 99 -14.72 -6.04 -23.38
CA GLY A 99 -15.31 -7.03 -22.48
C GLY A 99 -14.60 -7.05 -21.12
N LYS A 100 -15.20 -7.71 -20.12
CA LYS A 100 -14.51 -8.01 -18.85
C LYS A 100 -13.34 -8.95 -19.13
N GLN A 101 -12.12 -8.42 -19.20
CA GLN A 101 -10.93 -9.19 -19.55
C GLN A 101 -9.77 -8.87 -18.62
N VAL A 102 -8.80 -9.78 -18.53
CA VAL A 102 -7.52 -9.50 -17.89
C VAL A 102 -6.78 -8.48 -18.75
N MET A 103 -6.46 -7.33 -18.18
CA MET A 103 -5.67 -6.30 -18.86
C MET A 103 -4.70 -5.70 -17.85
N LEU A 104 -3.41 -5.80 -18.14
CA LEU A 104 -2.38 -5.21 -17.29
C LEU A 104 -2.23 -3.74 -17.64
N THR A 105 -1.71 -2.96 -16.69
CA THR A 105 -1.20 -1.61 -16.98
C THR A 105 0.26 -1.70 -17.42
N ASP A 106 0.84 -0.59 -17.89
CA ASP A 106 2.28 -0.51 -18.15
C ASP A 106 3.13 -0.85 -16.90
N PHE A 107 2.67 -0.43 -15.72
CA PHE A 107 3.31 -0.79 -14.46
C PHE A 107 3.18 -2.29 -14.19
N GLY A 108 1.99 -2.87 -14.41
CA GLY A 108 1.77 -4.31 -14.28
C GLY A 108 2.65 -5.13 -15.21
N HIS A 109 2.84 -4.70 -16.46
CA HIS A 109 3.76 -5.34 -17.40
C HIS A 109 5.20 -5.28 -16.95
N SER A 110 5.67 -4.10 -16.52
CA SER A 110 7.04 -3.91 -16.06
C SER A 110 7.32 -4.78 -14.82
N LEU A 111 6.35 -4.86 -13.90
CA LEU A 111 6.40 -5.73 -12.73
C LEU A 111 6.44 -7.22 -13.13
N ALA A 112 5.57 -7.65 -14.05
CA ALA A 112 5.51 -9.03 -14.54
C ALA A 112 6.85 -9.50 -15.16
N ARG A 113 7.57 -8.59 -15.83
CA ARG A 113 8.88 -8.86 -16.46
C ARG A 113 10.05 -8.80 -15.47
N GLY A 114 9.81 -8.38 -14.22
CA GLY A 114 10.87 -8.19 -13.22
C GLY A 114 11.76 -6.97 -13.48
N GLU A 115 11.24 -5.97 -14.21
CA GLU A 115 11.93 -4.72 -14.50
C GLU A 115 11.86 -3.72 -13.34
N ILE A 116 10.91 -3.92 -12.42
CA ILE A 116 10.69 -3.10 -11.22
C ILE A 116 11.31 -3.80 -10.01
N SER A 117 12.19 -3.14 -9.29
CA SER A 117 12.73 -3.65 -8.03
C SER A 117 11.72 -3.56 -6.88
N GLU A 118 11.95 -4.31 -5.79
CA GLU A 118 11.14 -4.24 -4.58
C GLU A 118 10.96 -2.81 -4.04
N SER A 119 12.04 -2.03 -3.97
CA SER A 119 11.98 -0.65 -3.51
C SER A 119 11.15 0.24 -4.44
N GLU A 120 11.30 0.07 -5.76
CA GLU A 120 10.55 0.84 -6.75
C GLU A 120 9.06 0.48 -6.73
N PHE A 121 8.73 -0.79 -6.49
CA PHE A 121 7.35 -1.24 -6.34
C PHE A 121 6.67 -0.51 -5.17
N TYR A 122 7.24 -0.58 -3.96
CA TYR A 122 6.62 0.05 -2.79
C TYR A 122 6.61 1.58 -2.90
N GLU A 123 7.68 2.20 -3.38
CA GLU A 123 7.73 3.65 -3.59
C GLU A 123 6.65 4.10 -4.59
N TYR A 124 6.48 3.38 -5.69
CA TYR A 124 5.45 3.68 -6.69
C TYR A 124 4.05 3.65 -6.08
N ILE A 125 3.71 2.58 -5.34
CA ILE A 125 2.39 2.46 -4.70
C ILE A 125 2.17 3.58 -3.69
N VAL A 126 3.14 3.87 -2.82
CA VAL A 126 3.00 4.94 -1.82
C VAL A 126 2.80 6.31 -2.47
N LYS A 127 3.52 6.61 -3.56
CA LYS A 127 3.44 7.90 -4.26
C LYS A 127 2.18 8.05 -5.12
N LYS A 128 1.65 6.96 -5.67
CA LYS A 128 0.53 6.99 -6.62
C LYS A 128 -0.82 6.68 -6.00
N PHE A 129 -0.87 5.85 -4.95
CA PHE A 129 -2.13 5.45 -4.31
C PHE A 129 -2.86 6.69 -3.76
N GLN A 130 -3.95 7.06 -4.42
CA GLN A 130 -4.72 8.27 -4.14
C GLN A 130 -6.22 8.02 -4.28
N TYR A 131 -7.04 8.78 -3.54
CA TYR A 131 -8.45 8.95 -3.86
C TYR A 131 -8.67 10.25 -4.63
N PRO A 132 -9.65 10.30 -5.55
CA PRO A 132 -10.54 9.20 -5.99
C PRO A 132 -9.77 8.07 -6.67
N HIS A 133 -10.11 6.80 -6.37
CA HIS A 133 -9.43 5.63 -6.91
C HIS A 133 -10.41 4.70 -7.66
N LEU A 134 -10.10 4.38 -8.91
CA LEU A 134 -11.00 3.65 -9.83
C LEU A 134 -11.24 2.17 -9.43
N ALA A 135 -10.47 1.65 -8.49
CA ALA A 135 -10.66 0.31 -7.95
C ALA A 135 -11.83 0.21 -6.95
N TYR A 136 -12.35 1.34 -6.45
CA TYR A 136 -13.36 1.36 -5.39
C TYR A 136 -14.68 1.97 -5.87
N SER A 137 -15.77 1.49 -5.27
CA SER A 137 -17.15 1.87 -5.65
C SER A 137 -17.55 3.27 -5.20
N ASP A 138 -16.81 3.87 -4.27
CA ASP A 138 -17.00 5.23 -3.75
C ASP A 138 -16.29 6.29 -4.62
N TYR A 139 -15.76 5.92 -5.79
CA TYR A 139 -15.07 6.84 -6.71
C TYR A 139 -15.87 8.13 -6.97
N GLU A 140 -17.15 8.01 -7.32
CA GLU A 140 -18.02 9.16 -7.59
C GLU A 140 -18.26 10.02 -6.34
N GLU A 141 -18.29 9.42 -5.15
CA GLU A 141 -18.43 10.17 -3.89
C GLU A 141 -17.19 11.05 -3.66
N TRP A 142 -16.00 10.50 -3.89
CA TRP A 142 -14.74 11.24 -3.83
C TRP A 142 -14.68 12.35 -4.87
N VAL A 143 -15.04 12.08 -6.13
CA VAL A 143 -15.08 13.10 -7.19
C VAL A 143 -16.02 14.25 -6.82
N ASN A 144 -17.24 13.94 -6.35
CA ASN A 144 -18.22 14.95 -5.95
C ASN A 144 -17.80 15.76 -4.72
N SER A 145 -16.98 15.19 -3.84
CA SER A 145 -16.42 15.89 -2.69
C SER A 145 -15.36 16.94 -3.05
N GLY A 146 -14.76 16.84 -4.25
CA GLY A 146 -13.63 17.66 -4.66
C GLY A 146 -12.33 17.40 -3.87
N SER A 147 -12.31 16.39 -3.00
CA SER A 147 -11.13 16.03 -2.20
C SER A 147 -10.18 15.14 -3.00
N THR A 148 -8.88 15.32 -2.81
CA THR A 148 -7.85 14.48 -3.40
C THR A 148 -6.76 14.23 -2.37
N ILE A 149 -6.48 12.95 -2.09
CA ILE A 149 -5.62 12.58 -0.97
C ILE A 149 -4.83 11.32 -1.30
N ARG A 150 -3.52 11.34 -1.03
CA ARG A 150 -2.67 10.14 -1.01
C ARG A 150 -2.50 9.67 0.44
N PRO A 151 -3.33 8.73 0.91
CA PRO A 151 -3.38 8.39 2.34
C PRO A 151 -2.07 7.77 2.86
N LEU A 152 -1.41 6.91 2.07
CA LEU A 152 -0.12 6.30 2.45
C LEU A 152 0.96 7.38 2.61
N LEU A 153 1.02 8.31 1.66
CA LEU A 153 1.95 9.44 1.68
C LEU A 153 1.66 10.40 2.84
N LEU A 154 0.39 10.69 3.09
CA LEU A 154 -0.06 11.55 4.18
C LEU A 154 0.34 11.02 5.56
N ILE A 155 0.27 9.70 5.77
CA ILE A 155 0.75 9.07 7.01
C ILE A 155 2.26 9.28 7.17
N ILE A 156 3.06 9.07 6.11
CA ILE A 156 4.52 9.29 6.15
C ILE A 156 4.84 10.77 6.40
N LYS A 157 4.18 11.70 5.69
CA LYS A 157 4.30 13.15 5.90
C LYS A 157 4.05 13.53 7.35
N SER A 158 2.97 13.00 7.93
CA SER A 158 2.58 13.24 9.32
C SER A 158 3.65 12.74 10.30
N LEU A 159 4.19 11.53 10.07
CA LEU A 159 5.26 10.98 10.89
C LEU A 159 6.56 11.79 10.81
N VAL A 160 6.93 12.27 9.61
CA VAL A 160 8.09 13.16 9.43
C VAL A 160 7.86 14.48 10.18
N LYS A 161 6.68 15.08 10.09
CA LYS A 161 6.34 16.30 10.82
C LYS A 161 6.33 16.12 12.34
N ILE A 162 5.81 15.00 12.83
CA ILE A 162 5.90 14.63 14.24
C ILE A 162 7.37 14.51 14.68
N PHE A 163 8.21 13.87 13.87
CA PHE A 163 9.65 13.77 14.13
C PHE A 163 10.31 15.16 14.20
N GLU A 164 9.98 16.06 13.28
CA GLU A 164 10.52 17.43 13.27
C GLU A 164 10.07 18.25 14.49
N ASN A 165 8.82 18.08 14.93
CA ASN A 165 8.24 18.87 16.01
C ASN A 165 8.58 18.33 17.42
N ALA A 166 8.60 17.02 17.60
CA ALA A 166 8.70 16.36 18.91
C ALA A 166 9.87 15.37 19.03
N GLY A 167 10.62 15.15 17.95
CA GLY A 167 11.80 14.29 17.93
C GLY A 167 11.49 12.79 17.85
N ARG A 168 12.57 12.01 17.83
CA ARG A 168 12.56 10.56 17.61
C ARG A 168 11.58 9.80 18.51
N ASN A 169 11.58 10.09 19.81
CA ASN A 169 10.83 9.32 20.81
C ASN A 169 9.31 9.57 20.74
N ALA A 170 8.88 10.51 19.90
CA ALA A 170 7.46 10.79 19.65
C ALA A 170 7.03 10.43 18.21
N ALA A 171 7.97 10.06 17.33
CA ALA A 171 7.75 9.82 15.89
C ALA A 171 7.05 8.50 15.58
N TYR A 172 5.92 8.25 16.25
CA TYR A 172 4.99 7.17 15.95
C TYR A 172 3.61 7.71 15.62
N ILE A 173 2.76 6.85 15.10
CA ILE A 173 1.32 7.06 14.97
C ILE A 173 0.57 5.78 15.32
N THR A 174 -0.66 5.91 15.79
CA THR A 174 -1.59 4.80 16.03
C THR A 174 -2.70 4.83 14.98
N SER A 175 -3.37 3.69 14.76
CA SER A 175 -4.52 3.62 13.86
C SER A 175 -5.68 4.50 14.31
N PHE A 176 -5.85 4.69 15.61
CA PHE A 176 -6.81 5.64 16.17
C PHE A 176 -6.50 7.09 15.77
N GLU A 177 -5.23 7.51 15.84
CA GLU A 177 -4.84 8.86 15.45
C GLU A 177 -5.01 9.11 13.96
N VAL A 178 -4.70 8.12 13.11
CA VAL A 178 -4.98 8.20 11.68
C VAL A 178 -6.48 8.38 11.44
N TYR A 179 -7.32 7.57 12.09
CA TYR A 179 -8.78 7.65 11.97
C TYR A 179 -9.32 9.03 12.42
N LYS A 180 -8.87 9.51 13.58
CA LYS A 180 -9.43 10.72 14.21
C LYS A 180 -8.93 12.00 13.58
N TYR A 181 -7.66 12.07 13.18
CA TYR A 181 -7.02 13.32 12.79
C TYR A 181 -6.60 13.39 11.32
N LEU A 182 -6.28 12.26 10.67
CA LEU A 182 -5.81 12.25 9.28
C LEU A 182 -6.91 11.90 8.27
N GLN A 183 -7.74 10.90 8.55
CA GLN A 183 -8.84 10.49 7.66
C GLN A 183 -9.87 11.60 7.37
N PRO A 184 -10.19 12.53 8.29
CA PRO A 184 -11.09 13.63 8.01
C PRO A 184 -10.52 14.70 7.07
N LEU A 185 -9.22 14.68 6.77
CA LEU A 185 -8.59 15.68 5.92
C LEU A 185 -9.10 15.55 4.47
N THR A 186 -9.26 16.70 3.82
CA THR A 186 -9.68 16.81 2.41
C THR A 186 -8.51 16.97 1.44
N ASP A 187 -7.32 17.23 1.98
CA ASP A 187 -6.07 17.40 1.27
C ASP A 187 -4.90 16.77 2.06
N GLU A 188 -3.67 16.97 1.59
CA GLU A 188 -2.47 16.40 2.21
C GLU A 188 -1.78 17.33 3.21
N ASN A 189 -2.40 18.45 3.60
CA ASN A 189 -1.87 19.33 4.62
C ASN A 189 -2.18 18.77 6.02
N CYS A 190 -1.16 18.15 6.62
CA CYS A 190 -1.26 17.54 7.95
C CYS A 190 -0.81 18.42 9.11
N ASP A 191 -0.40 19.68 8.89
CA ASP A 191 0.25 20.49 9.93
C ASP A 191 -0.63 20.63 11.18
N LYS A 192 -1.90 21.03 10.98
CA LYS A 192 -2.87 21.16 12.08
C LYS A 192 -3.20 19.82 12.73
N ALA A 193 -3.33 18.76 11.93
CA ALA A 193 -3.63 17.43 12.45
C ALA A 193 -2.48 16.89 13.32
N VAL A 194 -1.23 17.16 12.95
CA VAL A 194 -0.04 16.82 13.73
C VAL A 194 0.00 17.58 15.05
N GLU A 195 -0.33 18.87 15.06
CA GLU A 195 -0.46 19.65 16.29
C GLU A 195 -1.54 19.06 17.23
N GLU A 196 -2.71 18.72 16.69
CA GLU A 196 -3.80 18.11 17.44
C GLU A 196 -3.43 16.73 18.00
N ILE A 197 -2.69 15.90 17.24
CA ILE A 197 -2.16 14.62 17.72
C ILE A 197 -1.22 14.84 18.92
N LEU A 198 -0.27 15.76 18.80
CA LEU A 198 0.71 16.03 19.86
C LEU A 198 0.05 16.59 21.13
N ASP A 199 -0.92 17.49 20.98
CA ASP A 199 -1.70 18.04 22.08
C ASP A 199 -2.57 16.97 22.76
N ALA A 200 -3.23 16.10 21.99
CA ALA A 200 -4.01 14.99 22.53
C ALA A 200 -3.14 14.01 23.34
N ARG A 201 -1.93 13.69 22.85
CA ARG A 201 -0.95 12.88 23.58
C ARG A 201 -0.53 13.52 24.90
N ALA A 202 -0.23 14.82 24.89
CA ALA A 202 0.16 15.55 26.09
C ALA A 202 -0.96 15.59 27.16
N LYS A 203 -2.21 15.57 26.72
CA LYS A 203 -3.41 15.50 27.58
C LYS A 203 -3.77 14.07 28.02
N GLY A 204 -3.06 13.04 27.54
CA GLY A 204 -3.35 11.64 27.85
C GLY A 204 -4.69 11.16 27.26
N ILE A 205 -5.17 11.78 26.18
CA ILE A 205 -6.41 11.38 25.52
C ILE A 205 -6.12 10.12 24.70
N SER A 206 -6.59 8.97 25.18
CA SER A 206 -6.61 7.72 24.43
C SER A 206 -8.06 7.22 24.30
N ASP A 207 -8.70 7.46 23.16
CA ASP A 207 -9.97 6.78 22.89
C ASP A 207 -9.68 5.47 22.13
N SER A 208 -10.56 4.49 22.30
CA SER A 208 -10.56 3.28 21.50
C SER A 208 -11.70 3.34 20.49
N VAL A 209 -11.43 2.83 19.30
CA VAL A 209 -12.43 2.65 18.24
C VAL A 209 -12.53 1.16 17.95
N THR A 210 -13.73 0.72 17.57
CA THR A 210 -13.98 -0.68 17.19
C THR A 210 -13.05 -1.14 16.06
N GLY A 211 -12.58 -2.39 16.14
CA GLY A 211 -11.61 -2.95 15.20
C GLY A 211 -12.05 -2.89 13.73
N ASP A 212 -13.35 -3.00 13.45
CA ASP A 212 -13.89 -2.94 12.09
C ASP A 212 -13.68 -1.57 11.44
N THR A 213 -13.85 -0.49 12.20
CA THR A 213 -13.72 0.91 11.72
C THR A 213 -12.28 1.23 11.31
N ILE A 214 -11.31 0.72 12.08
CA ILE A 214 -9.88 0.99 11.84
C ILE A 214 -9.21 -0.12 11.02
N ARG A 215 -9.93 -1.16 10.59
CA ARG A 215 -9.36 -2.29 9.87
C ARG A 215 -8.60 -1.85 8.62
N LYS A 216 -9.18 -0.95 7.83
CA LYS A 216 -8.58 -0.41 6.60
C LYS A 216 -7.33 0.42 6.85
N ILE A 217 -7.31 1.14 7.96
CA ILE A 217 -6.16 1.90 8.42
C ILE A 217 -5.05 0.97 8.90
N ASN A 218 -5.37 -0.07 9.67
CA ASN A 218 -4.40 -1.09 10.09
C ASN A 218 -3.79 -1.82 8.88
N GLU A 219 -4.60 -2.03 7.84
CA GLU A 219 -4.20 -2.56 6.54
C GLU A 219 -3.16 -1.65 5.84
N MET A 220 -3.40 -0.33 5.79
CA MET A 220 -2.44 0.66 5.26
C MET A 220 -1.15 0.74 6.09
N LEU A 221 -1.26 0.76 7.42
CA LEU A 221 -0.10 0.85 8.30
C LEU A 221 0.77 -0.41 8.22
N ALA A 222 0.14 -1.59 8.06
CA ALA A 222 0.86 -2.83 7.81
C ALA A 222 1.57 -2.82 6.45
N PHE A 223 0.95 -2.25 5.41
CA PHE A 223 1.63 -2.06 4.12
C PHE A 223 2.87 -1.19 4.25
N LEU A 224 2.76 -0.05 4.94
CA LEU A 224 3.89 0.84 5.20
C LEU A 224 5.00 0.15 6.00
N ALA A 225 4.65 -0.79 6.89
CA ALA A 225 5.61 -1.59 7.63
C ALA A 225 6.35 -2.59 6.73
N ILE A 226 5.63 -3.29 5.85
CA ILE A 226 6.21 -4.21 4.85
C ILE A 226 7.14 -3.43 3.91
N ALA A 227 6.69 -2.25 3.45
CA ALA A 227 7.45 -1.37 2.59
C ALA A 227 8.67 -0.70 3.27
N GLY A 228 8.83 -0.89 4.59
CA GLY A 228 9.98 -0.39 5.34
C GLY A 228 9.93 1.09 5.71
N TYR A 229 8.78 1.78 5.56
CA TYR A 229 8.61 3.18 5.97
C TYR A 229 8.33 3.32 7.47
N VAL A 230 7.74 2.29 8.09
CA VAL A 230 7.49 2.24 9.52
C VAL A 230 7.90 0.88 10.11
N TYR A 231 8.06 0.82 11.43
CA TYR A 231 8.15 -0.45 12.16
C TYR A 231 7.09 -0.49 13.26
N ILE A 232 6.61 -1.69 13.57
CA ILE A 232 5.52 -1.92 14.51
C ILE A 232 6.11 -2.20 15.89
N ASP A 233 5.59 -1.51 16.90
CA ASP A 233 5.86 -1.76 18.31
C ASP A 233 4.56 -2.13 19.01
N SER A 234 4.45 -3.42 19.37
CA SER A 234 3.30 -4.03 20.06
C SER A 234 3.63 -4.36 21.52
N THR A 235 4.66 -3.75 22.10
CA THR A 235 5.11 -4.08 23.46
C THR A 235 4.17 -3.57 24.55
N GLU A 236 3.43 -2.48 24.30
CA GLU A 236 2.48 -1.92 25.25
C GLU A 236 1.04 -2.42 25.00
N PRO A 237 0.29 -2.82 26.05
CA PRO A 237 -1.11 -3.19 25.93
C PRO A 237 -1.97 -1.99 25.50
N GLY A 238 -2.77 -2.15 24.44
CA GLY A 238 -3.73 -1.13 23.99
C GLY A 238 -3.84 -1.08 22.46
N ALA A 239 -2.90 -0.39 21.82
CA ALA A 239 -2.84 -0.26 20.37
C ALA A 239 -1.39 -0.27 19.89
N ASP A 240 -1.15 -0.89 18.74
CA ASP A 240 0.15 -0.90 18.07
C ASP A 240 0.61 0.53 17.77
N ARG A 241 1.87 0.82 18.06
CA ARG A 241 2.54 2.06 17.62
C ARG A 241 3.32 1.78 16.35
N TYR A 242 3.09 2.60 15.33
CA TYR A 242 3.78 2.54 14.05
C TYR A 242 4.80 3.67 13.99
N TRP A 243 6.06 3.32 14.20
CA TRP A 243 7.17 4.27 14.30
C TRP A 243 7.79 4.55 12.95
N LEU A 244 8.15 5.81 12.68
CA LEU A 244 8.91 6.19 11.50
C LEU A 244 10.22 5.40 11.44
N ASN A 245 10.47 4.68 10.34
CA ASN A 245 11.73 4.00 10.16
C ASN A 245 12.83 5.02 9.82
N LEU A 246 13.91 5.03 10.59
CA LEU A 246 15.04 5.95 10.40
C LEU A 246 16.32 5.22 10.00
N ILE A 247 16.21 3.91 9.72
CA ILE A 247 17.33 3.06 9.31
C ILE A 247 17.17 2.75 7.83
N MET A 248 18.17 3.13 7.03
CA MET A 248 18.18 2.86 5.60
C MET A 248 19.51 2.26 5.14
N LYS A 249 19.49 1.61 3.97
CA LYS A 249 20.67 1.06 3.32
C LYS A 249 21.30 2.10 2.41
N HIS A 250 22.58 2.39 2.61
CA HIS A 250 23.30 3.35 1.79
C HIS A 250 23.38 2.83 0.34
N PRO A 251 23.00 3.62 -0.68
CA PRO A 251 22.87 3.15 -2.07
C PRO A 251 24.19 2.63 -2.65
N LYS A 252 25.32 3.28 -2.33
CA LYS A 252 26.66 2.86 -2.78
C LYS A 252 27.29 1.76 -1.92
N GLU A 253 27.44 2.01 -0.61
CA GLU A 253 28.15 1.11 0.30
C GLU A 253 27.33 -0.13 0.72
N LYS A 254 26.02 -0.13 0.46
CA LYS A 254 25.08 -1.19 0.89
C LYS A 254 25.07 -1.43 2.41
N THR A 255 25.64 -0.51 3.20
CA THR A 255 25.65 -0.53 4.68
C THR A 255 24.43 0.19 5.24
N LEU A 256 23.90 -0.29 6.37
CA LEU A 256 22.82 0.39 7.08
C LEU A 256 23.33 1.65 7.81
N PHE A 257 22.48 2.66 7.90
CA PHE A 257 22.76 3.88 8.64
C PHE A 257 21.50 4.46 9.27
N TYR A 258 21.68 5.18 10.37
CA TYR A 258 20.63 5.88 11.07
C TYR A 258 20.65 7.36 10.70
N LEU A 259 19.52 7.89 10.25
CA LEU A 259 19.27 9.30 9.92
C LEU A 259 20.11 9.85 8.75
N CYS A 260 21.43 9.82 8.82
CA CYS A 260 22.31 10.30 7.75
C CYS A 260 23.61 9.51 7.64
N ARG A 261 24.17 9.47 6.43
CA ARG A 261 25.50 8.91 6.17
C ARG A 261 26.14 9.64 5.00
N SER A 262 27.45 9.87 5.12
CA SER A 262 28.27 10.34 4.00
C SER A 262 29.31 9.30 3.65
N ALA A 263 29.43 9.00 2.36
CA ALA A 263 30.40 8.05 1.82
C ALA A 263 31.25 8.72 0.75
N GLY A 264 32.57 8.51 0.81
CA GLY A 264 33.54 8.97 -0.18
C GLY A 264 34.76 8.05 -0.21
N GLY A 265 35.28 7.75 -1.40
CA GLY A 265 36.38 6.82 -1.57
C GLY A 265 37.64 7.30 -0.85
N ALA A 266 38.27 6.41 -0.08
CA ALA A 266 39.63 6.62 0.39
C ALA A 266 40.55 6.75 -0.85
N GLY A 267 40.93 7.98 -1.19
CA GLY A 267 42.00 8.26 -2.15
C GLY A 267 41.63 8.42 -3.64
N THR A 268 40.36 8.42 -4.05
CA THR A 268 40.01 8.42 -5.49
C THR A 268 39.11 9.57 -5.96
N GLY A 269 39.30 10.81 -5.48
CA GLY A 269 38.66 12.01 -6.06
C GLY A 269 37.12 11.95 -6.25
N THR A 270 36.46 10.98 -5.63
CA THR A 270 35.05 10.66 -5.89
C THR A 270 34.22 11.54 -4.98
N LYS A 271 33.31 12.31 -5.58
CA LYS A 271 32.42 13.25 -4.88
C LYS A 271 31.72 12.51 -3.73
N LYS A 272 31.92 13.01 -2.50
CA LYS A 272 31.21 12.51 -1.31
C LYS A 272 29.70 12.58 -1.57
N THR A 273 29.01 11.46 -1.38
CA THR A 273 27.55 11.43 -1.42
C THR A 273 27.06 11.45 0.03
N SER A 274 26.29 12.48 0.38
CA SER A 274 25.55 12.54 1.65
C SER A 274 24.13 12.06 1.39
N VAL A 275 23.63 11.20 2.25
CA VAL A 275 22.25 10.68 2.21
C VAL A 275 21.62 10.93 3.57
N ASN A 276 20.44 11.52 3.59
CA ASN A 276 19.61 11.74 4.78
C ASN A 276 18.26 11.06 4.57
N VAL A 277 17.82 10.27 5.54
CA VAL A 277 16.56 9.51 5.48
C VAL A 277 15.35 10.44 5.39
N LEU A 278 15.35 11.57 6.09
CA LEU A 278 14.25 12.53 6.01
C LEU A 278 14.16 13.17 4.64
N ASP A 279 15.29 13.45 3.99
CA ASP A 279 15.32 14.00 2.64
C ASP A 279 14.79 12.97 1.63
N ILE A 280 15.06 11.67 1.83
CA ILE A 280 14.46 10.59 1.03
C ILE A 280 12.94 10.61 1.17
N TYR A 281 12.41 10.64 2.39
CA TYR A 281 10.96 10.71 2.58
C TYR A 281 10.37 11.98 1.97
N LYS A 282 10.97 13.15 2.19
CA LYS A 282 10.51 14.41 1.61
C LYS A 282 10.48 14.40 0.09
N SER A 283 11.48 13.79 -0.55
CA SER A 283 11.53 13.67 -2.01
C SER A 283 10.32 12.91 -2.60
N MET A 284 9.60 12.12 -1.80
CA MET A 284 8.39 11.43 -2.27
C MET A 284 7.22 12.36 -2.56
N TRP A 285 7.24 13.60 -2.04
CA TRP A 285 6.14 14.57 -2.20
C TRP A 285 6.58 15.98 -2.62
N GLU A 286 7.79 16.10 -3.14
CA GLU A 286 8.34 17.34 -3.72
C GLU A 286 8.15 17.42 -5.25
N GLU A 287 7.20 16.65 -5.82
CA GLU A 287 6.83 16.68 -7.25
C GLU A 287 5.79 17.77 -7.57
#